data_AF-A0A5B6Z8Q3-F1
#
_entry.id   AF-A0A5B6Z8Q3-F1
#
_cell.length_a   1.000
_cell.length_b   1.000
_cell.length_c   1.000
_cell.angle_alpha   90.00
_cell.angle_beta   90.00
_cell.angle_gamma   90.00
#
_symmetry.space_group_name_H-M   'P 1'
#
loop_
_entity.id
_entity.type
_entity.pdbx_description
1 polymer ?
#
loop_
_entity_poly.entity_id
_entity_poly.type
_entity_poly.pdbx_seq_one_letter_code
_entity_poly.pdbx_strand_id
1 'polypeptide(L)'
;MIPPKTVQTTNSPEEESEESSDETEPPVSELPQQPDSIATSRPKRNIQKPARYTDTVAYALPVTDDDIPHNYREAIQSTDSVKWKKEMDEEMRSLHQNQTW
;
A
#
# COMPACT_ATOMS: atom_id res chain seq x y z
N MET A 1 -48.83 -12.07 42.99
CA MET A 1 -48.38 -13.02 44.03
C MET A 1 -47.35 -13.97 43.37
N ILE A 2 -46.05 -13.62 43.53
CA ILE A 2 -44.74 -14.35 43.60
C ILE A 2 -44.55 -15.74 42.92
N PRO A 3 -43.35 -16.17 42.38
CA PRO A 3 -42.02 -15.52 42.22
C PRO A 3 -41.33 -15.63 40.81
N PRO A 4 -40.16 -14.97 40.62
CA PRO A 4 -39.20 -15.20 39.52
C PRO A 4 -38.21 -16.35 39.80
N LYS A 5 -37.64 -16.97 38.76
CA LYS A 5 -36.52 -17.93 38.89
C LYS A 5 -35.22 -17.33 38.37
N THR A 6 -34.29 -17.12 39.27
CA THR A 6 -32.86 -16.91 39.03
C THR A 6 -32.16 -18.26 39.05
N VAL A 7 -31.24 -18.53 38.12
CA VAL A 7 -30.11 -19.45 38.35
C VAL A 7 -28.87 -18.89 37.65
N GLN A 8 -27.89 -18.51 38.48
CA GLN A 8 -26.49 -18.30 38.11
C GLN A 8 -25.78 -19.67 38.06
N THR A 9 -24.70 -19.79 37.28
CA THR A 9 -23.50 -20.65 37.45
C THR A 9 -22.68 -20.47 36.17
N THR A 10 -21.74 -19.52 36.07
CA THR A 10 -20.30 -19.63 36.45
C THR A 10 -19.66 -20.94 36.01
N ASN A 11 -18.74 -20.87 35.03
CA ASN A 11 -17.45 -21.58 35.04
C ASN A 11 -16.66 -21.21 33.77
N SER A 12 -15.68 -20.31 33.93
CA SER A 12 -14.41 -20.39 33.21
C SER A 12 -13.49 -21.36 33.94
N PRO A 13 -12.53 -21.98 33.24
CA PRO A 13 -11.13 -21.67 33.53
C PRO A 13 -10.26 -21.47 32.28
N GLU A 14 -9.17 -20.73 32.51
CA GLU A 14 -8.08 -20.29 31.62
C GLU A 14 -7.04 -21.40 31.33
N GLU A 15 -6.02 -21.01 30.53
CA GLU A 15 -4.68 -21.63 30.29
C GLU A 15 -4.65 -22.81 29.27
N GLU A 16 -3.68 -23.05 28.38
CA GLU A 16 -2.29 -22.62 28.08
C GLU A 16 -2.01 -23.15 26.63
N SER A 17 -1.48 -22.37 25.67
CA SER A 17 -0.08 -22.34 25.16
C SER A 17 0.53 -23.61 24.50
N GLU A 18 1.13 -23.40 23.32
CA GLU A 18 2.16 -24.20 22.59
C GLU A 18 1.67 -25.51 21.92
N GLU A 19 2.14 -26.00 20.76
CA GLU A 19 3.03 -25.59 19.66
C GLU A 19 2.89 -26.77 18.65
N SER A 20 2.93 -26.55 17.32
CA SER A 20 3.66 -27.44 16.40
C SER A 20 3.53 -26.94 14.96
N SER A 21 4.68 -26.47 14.48
CA SER A 21 5.09 -26.28 13.09
C SER A 21 4.67 -27.41 12.15
N ASP A 22 4.14 -27.05 10.98
CA ASP A 22 4.50 -27.70 9.71
C ASP A 22 4.27 -26.71 8.55
N GLU A 23 5.26 -25.86 8.29
CA GLU A 23 5.33 -25.11 7.03
C GLU A 23 5.99 -26.04 6.00
N THR A 24 5.18 -26.85 5.33
CA THR A 24 5.63 -27.62 4.16
C THR A 24 6.02 -26.63 3.06
N GLU A 25 7.32 -26.43 2.85
CA GLU A 25 7.86 -25.69 1.70
C GLU A 25 7.47 -26.42 0.41
N PRO A 26 6.78 -25.76 -0.56
CA PRO A 26 6.43 -26.41 -1.81
C PRO A 26 7.70 -26.75 -2.60
N PRO A 27 7.74 -27.90 -3.31
CA PRO A 27 8.89 -28.26 -4.12
C PRO A 27 9.14 -27.18 -5.17
N VAL A 28 10.34 -26.59 -5.14
CA VAL A 28 10.82 -25.64 -6.14
C VAL A 28 10.72 -26.32 -7.50
N SER A 29 9.71 -25.92 -8.26
CA SER A 29 9.53 -26.37 -9.64
C SER A 29 10.69 -25.80 -10.44
N GLU A 30 11.57 -26.66 -10.95
CA GLU A 30 12.70 -26.27 -11.80
C GLU A 30 12.14 -25.54 -13.03
N LEU A 31 12.30 -24.21 -13.06
CA LEU A 31 11.80 -23.38 -14.14
C LEU A 31 12.37 -23.88 -15.47
N PRO A 32 11.56 -24.02 -16.53
CA PRO A 32 12.07 -24.32 -17.86
C PRO A 32 13.18 -23.34 -18.21
N GLN A 33 14.37 -23.87 -18.53
CA GLN A 33 15.53 -23.06 -18.88
C GLN A 33 15.13 -22.10 -20.01
N GLN A 34 15.02 -20.82 -19.67
CA GLN A 34 14.72 -19.77 -20.63
C GLN A 34 15.88 -19.71 -21.63
N PRO A 35 15.61 -19.54 -22.94
CA PRO A 35 16.68 -19.38 -23.92
C PRO A 35 17.57 -18.21 -23.51
N ASP A 36 18.89 -18.40 -23.63
CA ASP A 36 19.89 -17.39 -23.27
C ASP A 36 19.52 -16.05 -23.90
N SER A 37 19.31 -15.04 -23.04
CA SER A 37 18.88 -13.72 -23.48
C SER A 37 19.91 -13.10 -24.43
N ILE A 38 19.47 -12.56 -25.57
CA ILE A 38 20.36 -11.79 -26.46
C ILE A 38 21.02 -10.60 -25.73
N ALA A 39 20.45 -10.16 -24.60
CA ALA A 39 21.00 -9.13 -23.75
C ALA A 39 22.31 -9.55 -23.05
N THR A 40 22.52 -10.83 -22.72
CA THR A 40 23.76 -11.33 -22.08
C THR A 40 24.90 -11.56 -23.08
N SER A 41 24.60 -11.73 -24.36
CA SER A 41 25.61 -11.90 -25.43
C SER A 41 26.44 -10.63 -25.69
N ARG A 42 25.91 -9.45 -25.34
CA ARG A 42 26.58 -8.18 -25.62
C ARG A 42 27.57 -7.81 -24.52
N PRO A 43 28.79 -7.36 -24.86
CA PRO A 43 29.72 -6.85 -23.87
C PRO A 43 29.13 -5.61 -23.17
N LYS A 44 29.30 -5.52 -21.85
CA LYS A 44 28.89 -4.35 -21.06
C LYS A 44 29.59 -3.09 -21.60
N ARG A 45 28.83 -2.02 -21.82
CA ARG A 45 29.39 -0.72 -22.19
C ARG A 45 30.15 -0.12 -21.02
N ASN A 46 31.28 0.54 -21.31
CA ASN A 46 31.93 1.41 -20.35
C ASN A 46 31.07 2.67 -20.16
N ILE A 47 30.57 2.88 -18.94
CA ILE A 47 29.75 4.04 -18.58
C ILE A 47 30.67 5.08 -17.97
N GLN A 48 31.00 6.12 -18.73
CA GLN A 48 31.81 7.24 -18.27
C GLN A 48 30.96 8.52 -18.16
N LYS A 49 31.13 9.26 -17.06
CA LYS A 49 30.48 10.56 -16.87
C LYS A 49 30.97 11.55 -17.93
N PRO A 50 30.09 12.31 -18.60
CA PRO A 50 30.52 13.33 -19.55
C PRO A 50 31.42 14.37 -18.88
N ALA A 51 32.52 14.76 -19.55
CA ALA A 51 33.48 15.74 -19.05
C ALA A 51 32.84 17.11 -18.73
N ARG A 52 31.70 17.42 -19.35
CA ARG A 52 30.98 18.68 -19.15
C ARG A 52 30.28 18.80 -17.79
N TYR A 53 30.11 17.69 -17.06
CA TYR A 53 29.42 17.65 -15.77
C TYR A 53 30.36 17.35 -14.59
N THR A 54 31.67 17.44 -14.77
CA THR A 54 32.64 17.09 -13.73
C THR A 54 32.64 18.05 -12.55
N ASP A 55 32.32 19.33 -12.80
CA ASP A 55 32.36 20.41 -11.81
C ASP A 55 30.98 21.01 -11.51
N THR A 56 29.92 20.40 -12.05
CA THR A 56 28.55 20.88 -11.86
C THR A 56 27.90 20.14 -10.70
N VAL A 57 27.43 20.88 -9.70
CA VAL A 57 26.54 20.34 -8.66
C VAL A 57 25.10 20.45 -9.14
N ALA A 58 24.45 19.29 -9.33
CA ALA A 58 23.01 19.24 -9.60
C ALA A 58 22.27 19.18 -8.25
N TYR A 59 21.49 20.21 -7.94
CA TYR A 59 20.62 20.22 -6.77
C TYR A 59 19.21 19.80 -7.19
N ALA A 60 18.63 18.87 -6.42
CA ALA A 60 17.20 18.58 -6.44
C ALA A 60 16.67 18.94 -5.06
N LEU A 61 16.16 20.16 -4.92
CA LEU A 61 15.48 20.57 -3.70
C LEU A 61 14.08 19.95 -3.72
N PRO A 62 13.65 19.27 -2.65
CA PRO A 62 12.28 18.79 -2.57
C PRO A 62 11.34 20.01 -2.56
N VAL A 63 10.37 20.00 -3.47
CA VAL A 63 9.22 20.89 -3.37
C VAL A 63 8.30 20.27 -2.33
N THR A 64 8.37 20.76 -1.10
CA THR A 64 7.40 20.42 -0.06
C THR A 64 6.29 21.45 -0.14
N ASP A 65 5.21 21.11 -0.84
CA ASP A 65 3.96 21.83 -0.71
C ASP A 65 3.26 21.26 0.53
N ASP A 66 3.41 21.94 1.67
CA ASP A 66 2.83 21.50 2.95
C ASP A 66 1.29 21.38 2.91
N ASP A 67 0.66 22.00 1.89
CA ASP A 67 -0.78 21.95 1.65
C ASP A 67 -1.22 20.72 0.84
N ILE A 68 -0.29 19.96 0.25
CA ILE A 68 -0.60 18.78 -0.56
C ILE A 68 -0.43 17.52 0.30
N PRO A 69 -1.53 16.85 0.68
CA PRO A 69 -1.45 15.64 1.47
C PRO A 69 -0.80 14.49 0.68
N HIS A 70 0.17 13.81 1.29
CA HIS A 70 0.85 12.67 0.67
C HIS A 70 0.11 11.34 0.87
N ASN A 71 -0.84 11.29 1.81
CA ASN A 71 -1.60 10.08 2.11
C ASN A 71 -3.08 10.37 2.42
N TYR A 72 -3.92 9.33 2.36
CA TYR A 72 -5.35 9.48 2.61
C TYR A 72 -5.67 10.02 4.01
N ARG A 73 -4.95 9.57 5.04
CA ARG A 73 -5.20 9.99 6.43
C ARG A 73 -4.94 11.48 6.61
N GLU A 74 -3.90 11.99 5.98
CA GLU A 74 -3.57 13.40 5.93
C GLU A 74 -4.62 14.19 5.12
N ALA A 75 -5.05 13.66 3.98
CA ALA A 75 -6.07 14.29 3.15
C ALA A 75 -7.42 14.46 3.87
N ILE A 76 -7.84 13.48 4.69
CA ILE A 76 -9.07 13.59 5.49
C ILE A 76 -8.93 14.46 6.73
N GLN A 77 -7.70 14.68 7.23
CA GLN A 77 -7.41 15.56 8.36
C GLN A 77 -7.15 17.00 7.91
N SER A 78 -6.88 17.22 6.62
CA SER A 78 -6.72 18.53 6.01
C SER A 78 -7.98 19.39 6.19
N THR A 79 -7.78 20.71 6.26
CA THR A 79 -8.85 21.71 6.27
C THR A 79 -9.72 21.62 5.02
N ASP A 80 -9.14 21.19 3.90
CA ASP A 80 -9.81 21.11 2.61
C ASP A 80 -10.58 19.80 2.41
N SER A 81 -10.48 18.85 3.34
CA SER A 81 -11.16 17.54 3.29
C SER A 81 -12.67 17.67 3.03
N VAL A 82 -13.32 18.61 3.71
CA VAL A 82 -14.77 18.86 3.57
C VAL A 82 -15.10 19.40 2.19
N LYS A 83 -14.26 20.29 1.66
CA LYS A 83 -14.41 20.84 0.31
C LYS A 83 -14.26 19.72 -0.71
N TRP A 84 -13.18 18.96 -0.68
CA TRP A 84 -12.95 17.87 -1.62
C TRP A 84 -14.06 16.82 -1.58
N LYS A 85 -14.55 16.46 -0.39
CA LYS A 85 -15.67 15.54 -0.27
C LYS A 85 -16.91 16.07 -0.98
N LYS A 86 -17.24 17.35 -0.78
CA LYS A 86 -18.38 17.98 -1.46
C LYS A 86 -18.21 18.00 -2.98
N GLU A 87 -17.03 18.34 -3.47
CA GLU A 87 -16.71 18.37 -4.90
C GLU A 87 -16.83 16.96 -5.51
N MET A 88 -16.31 15.92 -4.83
CA MET A 88 -16.47 14.52 -5.27
C MET A 88 -17.94 14.10 -5.33
N ASP A 89 -18.74 14.46 -4.32
CA ASP A 89 -20.18 14.17 -4.32
C ASP A 89 -20.90 14.89 -5.48
N GLU A 90 -20.44 16.09 -5.85
CA GLU A 90 -20.96 16.86 -6.97
C GLU A 90 -20.58 16.27 -8.32
N GLU A 91 -19.32 15.89 -8.51
CA GLU A 91 -18.83 15.23 -9.72
C GLU A 91 -19.55 13.90 -9.94
N MET A 92 -19.65 13.06 -8.90
CA MET A 92 -20.41 11.82 -8.98
C MET A 92 -21.85 12.07 -9.41
N ARG A 93 -22.52 13.08 -8.85
CA ARG A 93 -23.90 13.43 -9.25
C ARG A 93 -23.96 13.89 -10.71
N SER A 94 -23.00 14.70 -11.15
CA SER A 94 -22.90 15.18 -12.52
C SER A 94 -22.73 14.03 -13.52
N LEU A 95 -21.86 13.06 -13.22
CA LEU A 95 -21.64 11.88 -14.06
C LEU A 95 -22.93 11.06 -14.25
N HIS A 96 -23.71 10.90 -13.17
CA HIS A 96 -25.02 10.25 -13.24
C HIS A 96 -26.04 11.09 -14.02
N GLN A 97 -26.08 12.41 -13.83
CA GLN A 97 -27.01 13.29 -14.55
C GLN A 97 -26.74 13.29 -16.06
N ASN A 98 -25.48 13.30 -16.45
CA ASN A 98 -25.06 13.34 -17.84
C ASN A 98 -25.01 11.96 -18.50
N GLN A 99 -25.21 10.87 -17.73
CA GLN A 99 -25.08 9.48 -18.20
C GLN A 99 -23.72 9.23 -18.85
N THR A 100 -22.65 9.78 -18.25
CA THR A 100 -21.27 9.70 -18.76
C THR A 100 -20.37 8.82 -17.91
N TRP A 101 -20.98 8.00 -17.04
CA TRP A 101 -20.26 7.02 -16.24
C TRP A 101 -19.86 5.80 -17.07
#